data_AF-A0A9X9LUS1-F1
#
_entry.id   AF-A0A9X9LUS1-F1
#
_cell.length_a   1.000
_cell.length_b   1.000
_cell.length_c   1.000
_cell.angle_alpha   90.00
_cell.angle_beta   90.00
_cell.angle_gamma   90.00
#
_symmetry.space_group_name_H-M   'P 1'
#
loop_
_entity.id
_entity.type
_entity.pdbx_description
1 polymer ?
#
loop_
_entity_poly.entity_id
_entity_poly.type
_entity_poly.pdbx_seq_one_letter_code
_entity_poly.pdbx_strand_id
1 'polypeptide(L)'
;MSPNQNNWLRTSWVPRDGARRVYAEIKFTLRDCNSMPGVLGTCKETFNLYYLESDRDLGASTQESQFLKIDTIAADESFTGADLGVRRLKLNTEVRGVGPLSKRGFYLAFQDIGACLAILSLRIYYKKCPTMVRNLAAFSEAVTGADSSSLVEVRGQCVRHSEERDTPKMYCSAEGEWLVPIGKCV
;
A
#
# COMPACT_ATOMS: atom_id res chain seq x y z
N MET A 1 -29.55 -4.11 -11.73
CA MET A 1 -28.65 -3.05 -11.20
C MET A 1 -28.99 -1.75 -11.89
N SER A 2 -28.90 -0.62 -11.18
CA SER A 2 -29.07 0.70 -11.79
C SER A 2 -27.89 1.02 -12.71
N PRO A 3 -28.12 1.58 -13.91
CA PRO A 3 -27.04 2.03 -14.79
C PRO A 3 -26.25 3.18 -14.13
N ASN A 4 -25.02 3.41 -14.61
CA ASN A 4 -24.15 4.54 -14.22
C ASN A 4 -23.87 4.64 -12.70
N GLN A 5 -23.43 3.53 -12.08
CA GLN A 5 -22.98 3.55 -10.69
C GLN A 5 -21.69 4.38 -10.52
N ASN A 6 -21.60 5.09 -9.40
CA ASN A 6 -20.44 5.87 -8.97
C ASN A 6 -20.42 5.91 -7.43
N ASN A 7 -20.17 4.78 -6.80
CA ASN A 7 -20.22 4.63 -5.35
C ASN A 7 -18.81 4.79 -4.75
N TRP A 8 -18.64 5.75 -3.85
CA TRP A 8 -17.34 6.02 -3.22
C TRP A 8 -17.33 5.59 -1.75
N LEU A 9 -16.27 4.87 -1.37
CA LEU A 9 -15.93 4.56 0.01
C LEU A 9 -14.53 5.12 0.30
N ARG A 10 -14.40 5.99 1.30
CA ARG A 10 -13.13 6.63 1.67
C ARG A 10 -12.73 6.23 3.08
N THR A 11 -11.43 6.05 3.31
CA THR A 11 -10.87 5.89 4.66
C THR A 11 -10.96 7.17 5.48
N SER A 12 -10.63 7.09 6.77
CA SER A 12 -10.18 8.25 7.55
C SER A 12 -8.84 8.77 7.02
N TRP A 13 -8.42 9.94 7.49
CA TRP A 13 -7.08 10.46 7.22
C TRP A 13 -6.02 9.56 7.88
N VAL A 14 -4.98 9.23 7.13
CA VAL A 14 -3.88 8.37 7.57
C VAL A 14 -2.60 9.20 7.62
N PRO A 15 -1.95 9.36 8.79
CA PRO A 15 -0.65 10.01 8.87
C PRO A 15 0.40 9.17 8.12
N ARG A 16 1.32 9.82 7.40
CA ARG A 16 2.34 9.08 6.64
C ARG A 16 3.54 8.64 7.49
N ASP A 17 3.73 9.19 8.69
CA ASP A 17 4.81 8.84 9.63
C ASP A 17 6.20 8.74 9.00
N GLY A 18 6.54 9.69 8.12
CA GLY A 18 7.83 9.71 7.42
C GLY A 18 7.95 8.79 6.21
N ALA A 19 6.97 7.90 5.96
CA ALA A 19 6.90 7.04 4.79
C ALA A 19 6.89 7.87 3.49
N ARG A 20 7.78 7.54 2.55
CA ARG A 20 7.76 8.10 1.19
C ARG A 20 6.96 7.24 0.22
N ARG A 21 6.78 5.97 0.56
CA ARG A 21 5.95 5.01 -0.16
C ARG A 21 5.20 4.18 0.87
N VAL A 22 3.91 3.96 0.62
CA VAL A 22 3.08 3.05 1.41
C VAL A 22 2.55 1.94 0.50
N TYR A 23 2.07 0.87 1.10
CA TYR A 23 1.48 -0.28 0.44
C TYR A 23 0.07 -0.47 0.99
N ALA A 24 -0.90 -0.55 0.09
CA ALA A 24 -2.27 -0.90 0.39
C ALA A 24 -2.50 -2.37 0.03
N GLU A 25 -2.62 -3.23 1.04
CA GLU A 25 -3.07 -4.61 0.89
C GLU A 25 -4.58 -4.66 1.10
N ILE A 26 -5.30 -5.10 0.07
CA ILE A 26 -6.76 -5.15 0.03
C ILE A 26 -7.18 -6.61 -0.07
N LYS A 27 -8.00 -7.06 0.88
CA LYS A 27 -8.64 -8.37 0.83
C LYS A 27 -10.12 -8.21 0.54
N PHE A 28 -10.60 -8.88 -0.49
CA PHE A 28 -11.97 -8.71 -0.97
C PHE A 28 -12.51 -9.97 -1.65
N THR A 29 -13.83 -10.04 -1.82
CA THR A 29 -14.50 -11.05 -2.63
C THR A 29 -15.27 -10.37 -3.75
N LEU A 30 -15.34 -11.00 -4.92
CA LEU A 30 -16.05 -10.47 -6.08
C LEU A 30 -16.91 -11.56 -6.73
N ARG A 31 -18.14 -11.21 -7.09
CA ARG A 31 -19.06 -12.14 -7.76
C ARG A 31 -18.97 -12.00 -9.27
N ASP A 32 -18.91 -13.14 -9.96
CA ASP A 32 -18.94 -13.21 -11.43
C ASP A 32 -20.25 -12.62 -11.98
N CYS A 33 -20.14 -11.68 -12.92
CA CYS A 33 -21.28 -11.06 -13.58
C CYS A 33 -22.16 -12.06 -14.34
N ASN A 34 -21.57 -13.09 -14.93
CA ASN A 34 -22.31 -14.15 -15.65
C ASN A 34 -23.16 -14.99 -14.71
N SER A 35 -22.82 -15.02 -13.42
CA SER A 35 -23.59 -15.72 -12.38
C SER A 35 -24.77 -14.91 -11.83
N MET A 36 -25.01 -13.71 -12.36
CA MET A 36 -26.07 -12.80 -11.93
C MET A 36 -27.12 -12.59 -13.03
N PRO A 37 -28.40 -12.88 -12.76
CA PRO A 37 -29.46 -12.68 -13.75
C PRO A 37 -29.77 -11.19 -13.95
N GLY A 38 -29.93 -10.77 -15.20
CA GLY A 38 -30.45 -9.42 -15.53
C GLY A 38 -29.47 -8.25 -15.32
N VAL A 39 -28.16 -8.51 -15.31
CA VAL A 39 -27.13 -7.45 -15.10
C VAL A 39 -26.16 -7.26 -16.27
N LEU A 40 -26.34 -7.99 -17.38
CA LEU A 40 -25.53 -7.86 -18.59
C LEU A 40 -25.43 -6.39 -19.04
N GLY A 41 -24.20 -5.92 -19.27
CA GLY A 41 -23.91 -4.54 -19.71
C GLY A 41 -23.83 -3.50 -18.57
N THR A 42 -24.34 -3.79 -17.37
CA THR A 42 -24.25 -2.89 -16.21
C THR A 42 -23.29 -3.39 -15.14
N CYS A 43 -23.13 -4.71 -15.03
CA CYS A 43 -22.22 -5.33 -14.08
C CYS A 43 -20.75 -5.15 -14.48
N LYS A 44 -19.89 -4.95 -13.49
CA LYS A 44 -18.43 -4.89 -13.61
C LYS A 44 -17.78 -5.90 -12.66
N GLU A 45 -16.57 -6.31 -13.01
CA GLU A 45 -15.76 -7.24 -12.21
C GLU A 45 -14.49 -6.56 -11.69
N THR A 46 -14.54 -5.23 -11.60
CA THR A 46 -13.45 -4.39 -11.14
C THR A 46 -13.97 -3.23 -10.32
N PHE A 47 -13.10 -2.69 -9.46
CA PHE A 47 -13.29 -1.42 -8.77
C PHE A 47 -12.01 -0.59 -8.87
N ASN A 48 -12.11 0.71 -8.69
CA ASN A 48 -10.94 1.58 -8.78
C ASN A 48 -10.43 1.94 -7.38
N LEU A 49 -9.10 1.98 -7.22
CA LEU A 49 -8.43 2.47 -6.02
C LEU A 49 -7.85 3.86 -6.29
N TYR A 50 -8.01 4.77 -5.33
CA TYR A 50 -7.60 6.16 -5.40
C TYR A 50 -6.89 6.61 -4.13
N TYR A 51 -6.12 7.70 -4.22
CA TYR A 51 -5.56 8.39 -3.06
C TYR A 51 -5.63 9.91 -3.18
N LEU A 52 -5.59 10.58 -2.03
CA LEU A 52 -5.51 12.04 -1.92
C LEU A 52 -4.57 12.42 -0.77
N GLU A 53 -3.52 13.18 -1.08
CA GLU A 53 -2.61 13.73 -0.07
C GLU A 53 -3.14 15.05 0.54
N SER A 54 -3.04 15.17 1.86
CA SER A 54 -3.37 16.39 2.60
C SER A 54 -2.47 16.60 3.82
N ASP A 55 -2.16 17.85 4.13
CA ASP A 55 -1.40 18.21 5.33
C ASP A 55 -2.22 18.17 6.63
N ARG A 56 -3.54 17.98 6.52
CA ARG A 56 -4.47 17.89 7.65
C ARG A 56 -5.67 16.99 7.33
N ASP A 57 -6.39 16.58 8.37
CA ASP A 57 -7.71 15.97 8.20
C ASP A 57 -8.69 17.01 7.61
N LEU A 58 -9.40 16.61 6.56
CA LEU A 58 -10.34 17.40 5.76
C LEU A 58 -11.78 17.05 6.11
N GLY A 59 -12.02 16.07 6.99
CA GLY A 59 -13.35 15.64 7.39
C GLY A 59 -14.18 15.20 6.19
N ALA A 60 -15.41 15.69 6.07
CA ALA A 60 -16.31 15.40 4.95
C ALA A 60 -16.06 16.27 3.69
N SER A 61 -15.13 17.22 3.73
CA SER A 61 -14.96 18.25 2.69
C SER A 61 -14.15 17.80 1.46
N THR A 62 -13.91 16.49 1.29
CA THR A 62 -13.15 15.97 0.14
C THR A 62 -14.06 15.80 -1.08
N GLN A 63 -13.61 16.27 -2.23
CA GLN A 63 -14.30 16.10 -3.51
C GLN A 63 -13.68 14.96 -4.34
N GLU A 64 -14.50 14.21 -5.07
CA GLU A 64 -14.06 13.10 -5.92
C GLU A 64 -12.98 13.52 -6.94
N SER A 65 -13.08 14.73 -7.48
CA SER A 65 -12.14 15.30 -8.46
C SER A 65 -10.72 15.51 -7.93
N GLN A 66 -10.53 15.52 -6.61
CA GLN A 66 -9.21 15.71 -5.99
C GLN A 66 -8.43 14.40 -5.90
N PHE A 67 -9.11 13.26 -6.01
CA PHE A 67 -8.50 11.95 -5.88
C PHE A 67 -7.74 11.56 -7.14
N LEU A 68 -6.51 11.08 -6.95
CA LEU A 68 -5.68 10.52 -8.01
C LEU A 68 -5.88 9.01 -8.08
N LYS A 69 -6.12 8.49 -9.28
CA LYS A 69 -6.30 7.05 -9.50
C LYS A 69 -4.98 6.32 -9.30
N ILE A 70 -4.98 5.29 -8.45
CA ILE A 70 -3.87 4.37 -8.27
C ILE A 70 -3.95 3.29 -9.34
N ASP A 71 -5.07 2.54 -9.35
CA ASP A 71 -5.24 1.41 -10.27
C ASP A 71 -6.72 1.00 -10.39
N THR A 72 -7.01 0.18 -11.40
CA THR A 72 -8.24 -0.62 -11.50
C THR A 72 -7.94 -2.00 -10.93
N ILE A 73 -8.59 -2.35 -9.83
CA ILE A 73 -8.41 -3.63 -9.15
C ILE A 73 -9.39 -4.65 -9.72
N ALA A 74 -8.86 -5.80 -10.15
CA ALA A 74 -9.60 -6.96 -10.58
C ALA A 74 -9.41 -8.11 -9.58
N ALA A 75 -10.32 -9.08 -9.60
CA ALA A 75 -10.16 -10.32 -8.84
C ALA A 75 -9.38 -11.36 -9.66
N ASP A 76 -8.48 -12.10 -9.01
CA ASP A 76 -7.88 -13.31 -9.56
C ASP A 76 -8.92 -14.43 -9.64
N GLU A 77 -9.77 -14.53 -8.61
CA GLU A 77 -10.87 -15.49 -8.53
C GLU A 77 -12.18 -14.78 -8.18
N SER A 78 -13.20 -14.95 -9.02
CA SER A 78 -14.58 -14.58 -8.72
C SER A 78 -15.39 -15.80 -8.25
N PHE A 79 -16.42 -15.56 -7.45
CA PHE A 79 -17.35 -16.62 -7.03
C PHE A 79 -18.66 -16.55 -7.83
N THR A 80 -19.29 -17.70 -8.01
CA THR A 80 -20.54 -17.87 -8.77
C THR A 80 -21.72 -18.23 -7.86
N GLY A 81 -22.91 -18.41 -8.46
CA GLY A 81 -24.09 -18.93 -7.74
C GLY A 81 -23.89 -20.36 -7.22
N ALA A 82 -23.11 -21.19 -7.93
CA ALA A 82 -22.78 -22.54 -7.47
C ALA A 82 -21.92 -22.51 -6.20
N ASP A 83 -20.94 -21.60 -6.16
CA ASP A 83 -20.07 -21.39 -5.00
C ASP A 83 -20.87 -20.92 -3.77
N LEU A 84 -21.88 -20.07 -3.96
CA LEU A 84 -22.81 -19.67 -2.90
C LEU A 84 -23.60 -20.86 -2.35
N GLY A 85 -24.04 -21.77 -3.22
CA GLY A 85 -24.77 -22.99 -2.84
C GLY A 85 -23.98 -23.89 -1.89
N VAL A 86 -22.65 -23.93 -2.04
CA VAL A 86 -21.72 -24.67 -1.17
C VAL A 86 -21.01 -23.79 -0.13
N ARG A 87 -21.43 -22.53 0.02
CA ARG A 87 -20.86 -21.54 0.97
C ARG A 87 -19.34 -21.31 0.81
N ARG A 88 -18.84 -21.36 -0.41
CA ARG A 88 -17.42 -21.19 -0.73
C ARG A 88 -17.15 -19.83 -1.36
N LEU A 89 -16.79 -18.84 -0.56
CA LEU A 89 -16.36 -17.54 -1.11
C LEU A 89 -14.90 -17.60 -1.61
N LYS A 90 -14.60 -16.83 -2.66
CA LYS A 90 -13.25 -16.67 -3.21
C LYS A 90 -12.61 -15.39 -2.69
N LEU A 91 -11.58 -15.55 -1.85
CA LEU A 91 -10.86 -14.44 -1.23
C LEU A 91 -9.70 -14.02 -2.12
N ASN A 92 -9.71 -12.77 -2.55
CA ASN A 92 -8.64 -12.14 -3.33
C ASN A 92 -7.78 -11.27 -2.43
N THR A 93 -6.48 -11.16 -2.73
CA THR A 93 -5.55 -10.27 -2.03
C THR A 93 -4.75 -9.48 -3.05
N GLU A 94 -4.93 -8.17 -3.07
CA GLU A 94 -4.24 -7.27 -4.00
C GLU A 94 -3.39 -6.26 -3.24
N VAL A 95 -2.14 -6.08 -3.66
CA VAL A 95 -1.21 -5.12 -3.05
C VAL A 95 -0.84 -4.04 -4.07
N ARG A 96 -1.02 -2.77 -3.70
CA ARG A 96 -0.60 -1.62 -4.53
C ARG A 96 0.28 -0.66 -3.75
N GLY A 97 1.37 -0.23 -4.37
CA GLY A 97 2.24 0.81 -3.84
C GLY A 97 1.69 2.19 -4.14
N VAL A 98 1.75 3.11 -3.19
CA VAL A 98 1.31 4.50 -3.31
C VAL A 98 2.45 5.43 -2.92
N GLY A 99 2.76 6.37 -3.80
CA GLY A 99 3.81 7.38 -3.61
C GLY A 99 4.47 7.80 -4.94
N PRO A 100 5.47 8.70 -4.88
CA PRO A 100 6.05 9.30 -3.69
C PRO A 100 5.06 10.18 -2.90
N LEU A 101 4.92 9.93 -1.60
CA LEU A 101 4.15 10.79 -0.69
C LEU A 101 5.02 11.94 -0.18
N SER A 102 4.42 13.13 -0.12
CA SER A 102 5.08 14.39 0.22
C SER A 102 4.39 15.15 1.36
N LYS A 103 3.06 15.04 1.51
CA LYS A 103 2.30 15.76 2.54
C LYS A 103 2.29 15.04 3.88
N ARG A 104 1.66 15.61 4.91
CA ARG A 104 1.64 15.00 6.26
C ARG A 104 0.85 13.69 6.35
N GLY A 105 -0.13 13.48 5.47
CA GLY A 105 -0.92 12.26 5.41
C GLY A 105 -1.78 12.18 4.15
N PHE A 106 -2.62 11.16 4.09
CA PHE A 106 -3.39 10.84 2.89
C PHE A 106 -4.70 10.11 3.22
N TYR A 107 -5.58 10.04 2.23
CA TYR A 107 -6.75 9.17 2.21
C TYR A 107 -6.57 8.10 1.15
N LEU A 108 -7.15 6.92 1.37
CA LEU A 108 -7.47 5.99 0.29
C LEU A 108 -8.97 6.03 0.02
N ALA A 109 -9.34 5.83 -1.24
CA ALA A 109 -10.73 5.70 -1.63
C ALA A 109 -10.93 4.59 -2.65
N PHE A 110 -12.09 3.95 -2.56
CA PHE A 110 -12.56 2.91 -3.45
C PHE A 110 -13.74 3.48 -4.22
N GLN A 111 -13.71 3.32 -5.54
CA GLN A 111 -14.82 3.69 -6.40
C GLN A 111 -15.36 2.43 -7.07
N ASP A 112 -16.62 2.12 -6.78
CA ASP A 112 -17.39 1.09 -7.43
C ASP A 112 -18.26 1.68 -8.56
N ILE A 113 -18.11 1.12 -9.76
CA ILE A 113 -18.83 1.52 -10.98
C ILE A 113 -19.86 0.46 -11.41
N GLY A 114 -20.22 -0.47 -10.53
CA GLY A 114 -21.26 -1.48 -10.78
C GLY A 114 -20.79 -2.92 -10.58
N ALA A 115 -19.89 -3.17 -9.65
CA ALA A 115 -19.44 -4.50 -9.26
C ALA A 115 -20.20 -5.04 -8.04
N CYS A 116 -20.29 -6.36 -7.95
CA CYS A 116 -20.79 -7.03 -6.76
C CYS A 116 -19.59 -7.53 -5.94
N LEU A 117 -19.15 -6.69 -5.00
CA LEU A 117 -17.95 -6.93 -4.20
C LEU A 117 -18.19 -6.75 -2.71
N ALA A 118 -17.30 -7.33 -1.90
CA ALA A 118 -17.20 -7.06 -0.48
C ALA A 118 -15.72 -6.85 -0.11
N ILE A 119 -15.40 -5.66 0.42
CA ILE A 119 -14.08 -5.37 0.98
C ILE A 119 -14.05 -5.90 2.41
N LEU A 120 -13.14 -6.83 2.69
CA LEU A 120 -13.04 -7.51 3.99
C LEU A 120 -11.93 -6.93 4.87
N SER A 121 -10.84 -6.48 4.27
CA SER A 121 -9.71 -5.87 4.99
C SER A 121 -8.98 -4.89 4.10
N LEU A 122 -8.59 -3.77 4.69
CA LEU A 122 -7.60 -2.86 4.14
C LEU A 122 -6.47 -2.74 5.16
N ARG A 123 -5.27 -3.13 4.77
CA ARG A 123 -4.06 -2.98 5.57
C ARG A 123 -3.12 -2.02 4.84
N ILE A 124 -2.83 -0.89 5.48
CA ILE A 124 -1.90 0.12 4.99
C ILE A 124 -0.61 -0.01 5.81
N TYR A 125 0.53 -0.11 5.14
CA TYR A 125 1.83 -0.21 5.79
C TYR A 125 2.93 0.42 4.93
N TYR A 126 4.07 0.72 5.54
CA TYR A 126 5.29 1.08 4.84
C TYR A 126 6.43 0.18 5.31
N LYS A 127 7.53 0.16 4.57
CA LYS A 127 8.70 -0.65 4.88
C LYS A 127 9.79 0.22 5.49
N LYS A 128 10.58 -0.37 6.38
CA LYS A 128 11.77 0.25 6.96
C LYS A 128 12.82 -0.82 7.22
N CYS A 129 14.09 -0.44 7.11
CA CYS A 129 15.17 -1.27 7.60
C CYS A 129 15.28 -1.09 9.12
N PRO A 130 15.31 -2.18 9.91
CA PRO A 130 15.37 -2.11 11.37
C PRO A 130 16.75 -1.66 11.85
N THR A 131 16.84 -1.19 13.10
CA THR A 131 18.14 -0.92 13.74
C THR A 131 19.00 -2.18 13.75
N MET A 132 20.28 -2.05 13.38
CA MET A 132 21.23 -3.17 13.24
C MET A 132 22.63 -2.74 13.70
N VAL A 133 23.43 -3.68 14.19
CA VAL A 133 24.88 -3.51 14.37
C VAL A 133 25.64 -4.43 13.43
N ARG A 134 26.60 -3.89 12.67
CA ARG A 134 27.46 -4.67 11.76
C ARG A 134 28.84 -4.03 11.69
N ASN A 135 29.90 -4.85 11.71
CA ASN A 135 31.29 -4.38 11.70
C ASN A 135 31.59 -3.34 12.80
N LEU A 136 31.09 -3.56 14.02
CA LEU A 136 31.18 -2.63 15.17
C LEU A 136 30.57 -1.23 14.92
N ALA A 137 29.74 -1.06 13.88
CA ALA A 137 28.96 0.13 13.64
C ALA A 137 27.46 -0.13 13.84
N ALA A 138 26.78 0.75 14.57
CA ALA A 138 25.34 0.78 14.72
C ALA A 138 24.69 1.61 13.61
N PHE A 139 23.66 1.06 12.98
CA PHE A 139 22.84 1.69 11.96
C PHE A 139 21.44 1.88 12.52
N SER A 140 20.97 3.13 12.56
CA SER A 140 19.61 3.45 12.99
C SER A 140 18.57 2.93 12.00
N GLU A 141 17.33 2.80 12.45
CA GLU A 141 16.24 2.50 11.53
C GLU A 141 16.16 3.52 10.38
N ALA A 142 15.79 3.04 9.19
CA ALA A 142 15.71 3.86 7.99
C ALA A 142 14.45 3.53 7.20
N VAL A 143 13.66 4.56 6.89
CA VAL A 143 12.48 4.44 6.03
C VAL A 143 12.93 4.25 4.59
N THR A 144 12.28 3.34 3.86
CA THR A 144 12.62 3.07 2.46
C THR A 144 12.39 4.28 1.56
N GLY A 145 13.07 4.29 0.40
CA GLY A 145 12.87 5.34 -0.60
C GLY A 145 11.48 5.32 -1.26
N ALA A 146 11.27 6.25 -2.19
CA ALA A 146 10.00 6.41 -2.90
C ALA A 146 9.77 5.35 -3.98
N ASP A 147 10.84 4.90 -4.63
CA ASP A 147 10.78 4.03 -5.79
C ASP A 147 11.11 2.59 -5.42
N SER A 148 10.63 1.63 -6.21
CA SER A 148 10.88 0.20 -5.98
C SER A 148 12.35 -0.20 -6.15
N SER A 149 13.16 0.65 -6.79
CA SER A 149 14.61 0.46 -6.93
C SER A 149 15.42 1.42 -6.07
N SER A 150 14.78 2.19 -5.17
CA SER A 150 15.48 3.15 -4.31
C SER A 150 16.40 2.46 -3.31
N LEU A 151 17.60 3.03 -3.14
CA LEU A 151 18.55 2.69 -2.10
C LEU A 151 18.80 3.91 -1.21
N VAL A 152 18.52 3.78 0.08
CA VAL A 152 18.78 4.85 1.06
C VAL A 152 20.12 4.57 1.74
N GLU A 153 21.11 5.42 1.49
CA GLU A 153 22.40 5.36 2.18
C GLU A 153 22.24 5.76 3.65
N VAL A 154 22.80 4.96 4.55
CA VAL A 154 22.83 5.21 5.99
C VAL A 154 24.25 5.08 6.50
N ARG A 155 24.76 6.16 7.09
CA ARG A 155 26.05 6.16 7.79
C ARG A 155 25.86 5.53 9.17
N GLY A 156 26.71 4.54 9.49
CA GLY A 156 26.75 3.92 10.81
C GLY A 156 27.52 4.78 11.81
N GLN A 157 27.29 4.54 13.09
CA GLN A 157 28.03 5.12 14.21
C GLN A 157 28.78 4.02 14.95
N CYS A 158 30.08 4.20 15.19
CA CYS A 158 30.86 3.24 15.95
C CYS A 158 30.26 3.00 17.35
N VAL A 159 30.19 1.74 17.76
CA VAL A 159 29.70 1.37 19.09
C VAL A 159 30.67 1.86 20.17
N ARG A 160 30.23 1.85 21.43
CA ARG A 160 31.09 2.28 22.55
C ARG A 160 32.40 1.49 22.57
N HIS A 161 33.50 2.19 22.84
CA HIS A 161 34.86 1.64 22.87
C HIS A 161 35.35 1.07 21.52
N SER A 162 34.87 1.64 20.42
CA SER A 162 35.42 1.39 19.08
C SER A 162 35.69 2.70 18.34
N GLU A 163 36.61 2.66 17.39
CA GLU A 163 37.02 3.81 16.59
C GLU A 163 36.77 3.56 15.10
N GLU A 164 36.44 4.61 14.36
CA GLU A 164 36.20 4.54 12.92
C GLU A 164 37.53 4.26 12.20
N ARG A 165 37.65 3.07 11.59
CA ARG A 165 38.78 2.76 10.69
C ARG A 165 38.48 3.18 9.25
N ASP A 166 37.29 2.82 8.78
CA ASP A 166 36.76 3.17 7.46
C ASP A 166 35.30 3.58 7.66
N THR A 167 34.84 4.68 7.06
CA THR A 167 33.48 5.20 7.29
C THR A 167 32.40 4.12 7.06
N PRO A 168 31.70 3.67 8.12
CA PRO A 168 30.73 2.59 8.01
C PRO A 168 29.47 3.08 7.31
N LYS A 169 29.04 2.39 6.26
CA LYS A 169 27.85 2.70 5.47
C LYS A 169 27.08 1.43 5.11
N MET A 170 25.77 1.56 5.04
CA MET A 170 24.86 0.53 4.53
C MET A 170 23.77 1.17 3.68
N TYR A 171 23.15 0.36 2.83
CA TYR A 171 22.03 0.80 1.97
C TYR A 171 20.76 0.06 2.36
N CYS A 172 19.69 0.80 2.62
CA CYS A 172 18.37 0.25 2.86
C CYS A 172 17.60 0.14 1.54
N SER A 173 17.20 -1.08 1.15
CA SER A 173 16.45 -1.32 -0.09
C SER A 173 14.97 -0.96 0.04
N ALA A 174 14.25 -0.87 -1.08
CA ALA A 174 12.81 -0.64 -1.10
C ALA A 174 11.99 -1.76 -0.41
N GLU A 175 12.59 -2.94 -0.24
CA GLU A 175 12.00 -4.10 0.42
C GLU A 175 12.15 -4.03 1.95
N GLY A 176 12.88 -3.04 2.48
CA GLY A 176 13.19 -2.95 3.91
C GLY A 176 14.37 -3.81 4.33
N GLU A 177 15.21 -4.22 3.38
CA GLU A 177 16.37 -5.07 3.62
C GLU A 177 17.67 -4.26 3.60
N TRP A 178 18.57 -4.61 4.52
CA TRP A 178 19.91 -4.05 4.59
C TRP A 178 20.84 -4.74 3.58
N LEU A 179 21.46 -3.94 2.71
CA LEU A 179 22.41 -4.43 1.72
C LEU A 179 23.87 -4.41 2.23
N VAL A 180 24.82 -4.71 1.34
CA VAL A 180 26.23 -4.95 1.67
C VAL A 180 26.84 -3.81 2.48
N PRO A 181 27.49 -4.09 3.63
CA PRO A 181 28.16 -3.06 4.42
C PRO A 181 29.48 -2.63 3.78
N ILE A 182 29.76 -1.34 3.88
CA ILE A 182 31.03 -0.71 3.49
C ILE A 182 31.64 -0.11 4.75
N GLY A 183 32.96 -0.20 4.92
CA GLY A 183 33.65 0.33 6.09
C GLY A 183 33.39 -0.44 7.39
N LYS A 184 34.04 0.01 8.47
CA LYS A 184 34.03 -0.65 9.78
C LYS A 184 34.61 0.22 10.89
N CYS A 185 34.26 -0.15 12.12
CA CYS A 185 34.94 0.31 13.32
C CYS A 185 35.85 -0.82 13.87
N VAL A 186 36.82 -0.46 14.70
CA VAL A 186 37.77 -1.38 15.35
C VAL A 186 37.88 -1.11 16.84
#